data_AF-A0A7X7FN73-F1
#
_entry.id   AF-A0A7X7FN73-F1
#
_cell.length_a   1.000
_cell.length_b   1.000
_cell.length_c   1.000
_cell.angle_alpha   90.00
_cell.angle_beta   90.00
_cell.angle_gamma   90.00
#
_symmetry.space_group_name_H-M   'P 1'
#
loop_
_entity.id
_entity.type
_entity.pdbx_description
1 polymer ?
#
loop_
_entity_poly.entity_id
_entity_poly.type
_entity_poly.pdbx_seq_one_letter_code
_entity_poly.pdbx_strand_id
1 'polypeptide(L)'
;MPYIHEPMPIVSTPPMREWYMLQLPWSGEVSEIKHVNMRNLQELYCDYSQLTTLPWDELKNLYYLGIYGCYFTSLELWQMPNLYSCYADENYGLVWVDAHDLANLGDLNLYYCQSLTDLDVSGCSNLRYIYAYGCAFDEAMVDQLLADLVANGTTNGYLQMNGPYNSPPSSPDGVALKNILISRGWSVYTS
;
A
#
# COMPACT_ATOMS: atom_id res chain seq x y z
N MET A 1 35.55 -21.07 15.21
CA MET A 1 34.35 -20.31 14.76
C MET A 1 33.34 -21.33 14.26
N PRO A 2 32.11 -21.40 14.79
CA PRO A 2 31.11 -22.26 14.18
C PRO A 2 30.75 -21.64 12.83
N TYR A 3 30.91 -22.41 11.75
CA TYR A 3 30.28 -22.10 10.47
C TYR A 3 28.77 -22.14 10.72
N ILE A 4 28.12 -20.98 10.78
CA ILE A 4 26.67 -20.90 10.66
C ILE A 4 26.39 -21.41 9.24
N HIS A 5 25.86 -22.62 9.12
CA HIS A 5 25.31 -23.06 7.85
C HIS A 5 24.21 -22.08 7.50
N GLU A 6 24.45 -21.21 6.52
CA GLU A 6 23.34 -20.57 5.82
C GLU A 6 22.37 -21.68 5.38
N PRO A 7 21.06 -21.53 5.63
CA PRO A 7 20.09 -22.55 5.21
C PRO A 7 20.32 -22.86 3.74
N MET A 8 20.32 -24.14 3.37
CA MET A 8 20.53 -24.53 1.97
C MET A 8 19.51 -23.78 1.11
N PRO A 9 19.94 -23.15 0.00
CA PRO A 9 19.03 -22.42 -0.86
C PRO A 9 17.91 -23.34 -1.32
N ILE A 10 16.68 -22.83 -1.37
CA ILE A 10 15.55 -23.58 -1.92
C ILE A 10 15.89 -23.92 -3.37
N VAL A 11 15.98 -25.22 -3.67
CA VAL A 11 16.21 -25.72 -5.03
C VAL A 11 14.84 -26.01 -5.65
N SER A 12 14.40 -25.16 -6.58
CA SER A 12 13.13 -25.31 -7.29
C SER A 12 13.32 -25.56 -8.80
N THR A 13 12.30 -26.12 -9.43
CA THR A 13 12.18 -26.23 -10.89
C THR A 13 10.78 -25.73 -11.33
N PRO A 14 10.68 -24.64 -12.12
CA PRO A 14 11.78 -23.80 -12.60
C PRO A 14 12.52 -23.06 -11.46
N PRO A 15 13.76 -22.62 -11.66
CA PRO A 15 14.51 -21.85 -10.66
C PRO A 15 13.74 -20.60 -10.19
N MET A 16 13.86 -20.23 -8.91
CA MET A 16 13.15 -19.07 -8.32
C MET A 16 13.32 -17.76 -9.12
N ARG A 17 14.48 -17.52 -9.74
CA ARG A 17 14.71 -16.33 -10.59
C ARG A 17 13.74 -16.20 -11.78
N GLU A 18 13.12 -17.30 -12.18
CA GLU A 18 12.15 -17.39 -13.29
C GLU A 18 10.70 -17.29 -12.80
N TRP A 19 10.48 -17.25 -11.48
CA TRP A 19 9.14 -17.13 -10.91
C TRP A 19 8.61 -15.71 -11.08
N TYR A 20 7.34 -15.64 -11.44
CA TYR A 20 6.59 -14.39 -11.63
C TYR A 20 5.72 -14.06 -10.41
N MET A 21 5.32 -15.08 -9.66
CA MET A 21 4.47 -14.96 -8.49
C MET A 21 5.05 -15.78 -7.33
N LEU A 22 4.98 -15.21 -6.13
CA LEU A 22 5.28 -15.87 -4.87
C LEU A 22 4.11 -15.65 -3.92
N GLN A 23 3.51 -16.75 -3.46
CA GLN A 23 2.49 -16.74 -2.43
C GLN A 23 2.98 -17.51 -1.21
N LEU A 24 3.03 -16.84 -0.07
CA LEU A 24 3.29 -17.47 1.21
C LEU A 24 2.02 -18.13 1.76
N PRO A 25 2.15 -19.13 2.66
CA PRO A 25 1.01 -19.74 3.30
C PRO A 25 0.17 -18.71 4.06
N TRP A 26 -1.15 -18.78 3.87
CA TRP A 26 -2.11 -18.03 4.68
C TRP A 26 -1.96 -18.49 6.14
N SER A 27 -1.80 -17.57 7.08
CA SER A 27 -1.52 -17.81 8.52
C SER A 27 -0.11 -18.35 8.84
N GLY A 28 0.94 -17.77 8.26
CA GLY A 28 2.31 -18.25 8.40
C GLY A 28 3.07 -17.70 9.62
N GLU A 29 4.10 -18.42 10.06
CA GLU A 29 5.16 -17.94 10.96
C GLU A 29 6.25 -17.14 10.22
N VAL A 30 6.03 -16.82 8.93
CA VAL A 30 7.02 -16.09 8.13
C VAL A 30 7.16 -14.70 8.72
N SER A 31 8.30 -14.45 9.35
CA SER A 31 8.65 -13.20 10.03
C SER A 31 9.69 -12.40 9.26
N GLU A 32 10.31 -12.99 8.23
CA GLU A 32 11.33 -12.35 7.42
C GLU A 32 11.32 -12.90 5.99
N ILE A 33 11.48 -12.00 5.01
CA ILE A 33 11.82 -12.34 3.63
C ILE A 33 13.07 -11.53 3.28
N LYS A 34 14.13 -12.20 2.84
CA LYS A 34 15.37 -11.60 2.37
C LYS A 34 16.00 -12.45 1.29
N HIS A 35 16.85 -11.85 0.45
CA HIS A 35 17.58 -12.58 -0.60
C HIS A 35 16.65 -13.36 -1.53
N VAL A 36 15.55 -12.71 -1.94
CA VAL A 36 14.47 -13.30 -2.74
C VAL A 36 15.04 -13.82 -4.06
N ASN A 37 15.97 -13.09 -4.67
CA ASN A 37 16.63 -13.46 -5.94
C ASN A 37 15.62 -13.82 -7.06
N MET A 38 14.40 -13.27 -7.00
CA MET A 38 13.33 -13.46 -7.99
C MET A 38 13.22 -12.20 -8.86
N ARG A 39 14.16 -12.01 -9.79
CA ARG A 39 14.23 -10.81 -10.63
C ARG A 39 13.00 -10.60 -11.52
N ASN A 40 12.23 -11.66 -11.79
CA ASN A 40 11.00 -11.60 -12.59
C ASN A 40 9.73 -11.53 -11.74
N LEU A 41 9.84 -11.43 -10.41
CA LEU A 41 8.69 -11.40 -9.52
C LEU A 41 7.87 -10.13 -9.75
N GLN A 42 6.59 -10.31 -10.07
CA GLN A 42 5.63 -9.24 -10.27
C GLN A 42 4.48 -9.32 -9.26
N GLU A 43 4.21 -10.50 -8.69
CA GLU A 43 3.14 -10.68 -7.72
C GLU A 43 3.66 -11.31 -6.43
N LEU A 44 3.43 -10.65 -5.30
CA LEU A 44 3.83 -11.12 -3.98
C LEU A 44 2.63 -11.11 -3.04
N TYR A 45 2.30 -12.27 -2.50
CA TYR A 45 1.22 -12.45 -1.53
C TYR A 45 1.79 -13.00 -0.23
N CYS A 46 1.68 -12.22 0.84
CA CYS A 46 2.24 -12.50 2.16
C CYS A 46 1.20 -12.40 3.28
N ASP A 47 -0.08 -12.50 2.93
CA ASP A 47 -1.21 -12.28 3.85
C ASP A 47 -1.12 -13.13 5.13
N TYR A 48 -1.43 -12.51 6.27
CA TYR A 48 -1.32 -13.07 7.62
C TYR A 48 0.06 -13.66 7.94
N SER A 49 1.13 -12.95 7.57
CA SER A 49 2.51 -13.25 7.99
C SER A 49 2.95 -12.33 9.14
N GLN A 50 3.99 -12.72 9.87
CA GLN A 50 4.60 -11.91 10.94
C GLN A 50 5.58 -10.85 10.40
N LEU A 51 5.39 -10.43 9.14
CA LEU A 51 6.29 -9.50 8.47
C LEU A 51 6.06 -8.09 8.98
N THR A 52 7.18 -7.42 9.22
CA THR A 52 7.26 -6.00 9.59
C THR A 52 7.96 -5.16 8.51
N THR A 53 8.61 -5.82 7.54
CA THR A 53 9.33 -5.20 6.42
C THR A 53 9.40 -6.16 5.23
N LEU A 54 9.76 -5.63 4.06
CA LEU A 54 10.10 -6.38 2.86
C LEU A 54 11.49 -5.98 2.36
N PRO A 55 12.15 -6.82 1.54
CA PRO A 55 13.41 -6.45 0.89
C PRO A 55 13.11 -5.52 -0.29
N TRP A 56 12.70 -4.28 0.00
CA TRP A 56 12.20 -3.29 -0.96
C TRP A 56 13.10 -3.09 -2.19
N ASP A 57 14.42 -3.16 -2.00
CA ASP A 57 15.41 -3.02 -3.08
C ASP A 57 15.45 -4.21 -4.05
N GLU A 58 14.95 -5.37 -3.66
CA GLU A 58 14.89 -6.57 -4.50
C GLU A 58 13.55 -6.68 -5.27
N LEU A 59 12.55 -5.87 -4.94
CA LEU A 59 11.18 -5.97 -5.44
C LEU A 59 10.83 -4.89 -6.49
N LYS A 60 11.81 -4.34 -7.21
CA LYS A 60 11.60 -3.22 -8.16
C LYS A 60 10.65 -3.54 -9.33
N ASN A 61 10.45 -4.82 -9.66
CA ASN A 61 9.54 -5.26 -10.72
C ASN A 61 8.13 -5.63 -10.21
N LEU A 62 7.87 -5.46 -8.92
CA LEU A 62 6.60 -5.83 -8.33
C LEU A 62 5.49 -4.95 -8.89
N TYR A 63 4.43 -5.60 -9.33
CA TYR A 63 3.22 -5.02 -9.90
C TYR A 63 2.04 -5.14 -8.93
N TYR A 64 1.99 -6.24 -8.16
CA TYR A 64 0.95 -6.53 -7.17
C TYR A 64 1.57 -6.93 -5.82
N LEU A 65 1.09 -6.31 -4.74
CA LEU A 65 1.47 -6.64 -3.37
C LEU A 65 0.24 -6.92 -2.50
N GLY A 66 0.16 -8.12 -1.92
CA GLY A 66 -0.79 -8.49 -0.86
C GLY A 66 -0.05 -8.72 0.47
N ILE A 67 -0.36 -7.92 1.48
CA ILE A 67 0.19 -7.99 2.84
C ILE A 67 -0.92 -7.81 3.88
N TYR A 68 -2.11 -8.35 3.59
CA TYR A 68 -3.28 -8.28 4.45
C TYR A 68 -2.97 -8.86 5.84
N GLY A 69 -3.35 -8.17 6.92
CA GLY A 69 -3.22 -8.68 8.29
C GLY A 69 -1.79 -9.02 8.72
N CYS A 70 -0.80 -8.27 8.23
CA CYS A 70 0.59 -8.34 8.66
C CYS A 70 0.87 -7.37 9.83
N TYR A 71 2.15 -7.15 10.18
CA TYR A 71 2.59 -6.34 11.31
C TYR A 71 3.42 -5.14 10.87
N PHE A 72 3.16 -4.59 9.68
CA PHE A 72 3.84 -3.39 9.21
C PHE A 72 3.46 -2.19 10.08
N THR A 73 4.45 -1.38 10.44
CA THR A 73 4.26 -0.07 11.07
C THR A 73 4.42 1.08 10.08
N SER A 74 5.00 0.80 8.92
CA SER A 74 5.28 1.74 7.84
C SER A 74 5.36 1.02 6.51
N LEU A 75 4.97 1.69 5.43
CA LEU A 75 5.14 1.19 4.06
C LEU A 75 5.80 2.25 3.17
N GLU A 76 6.99 1.97 2.67
CA GLU A 76 7.73 2.81 1.72
C GLU A 76 7.50 2.31 0.28
N LEU A 77 6.25 2.43 -0.19
CA LEU A 77 5.85 1.89 -1.48
C LEU A 77 6.59 2.54 -2.66
N TRP A 78 7.03 3.80 -2.53
CA TRP A 78 7.84 4.52 -3.53
C TRP A 78 9.08 3.73 -3.99
N GLN A 79 9.57 2.80 -3.17
CA GLN A 79 10.68 1.92 -3.52
C GLN A 79 10.33 0.89 -4.62
N MET A 80 9.06 0.72 -4.97
CA MET A 80 8.55 -0.19 -6.01
C MET A 80 7.91 0.62 -7.16
N PRO A 81 8.69 1.22 -8.06
CA PRO A 81 8.20 2.18 -9.07
C PRO A 81 7.22 1.58 -10.11
N ASN A 82 7.14 0.27 -10.20
CA ASN A 82 6.23 -0.45 -11.10
C ASN A 82 4.95 -0.95 -10.41
N LEU A 83 4.78 -0.66 -9.12
CA LEU A 83 3.64 -1.13 -8.34
C LEU A 83 2.35 -0.53 -8.89
N TYR A 84 1.38 -1.39 -9.19
CA TYR A 84 0.07 -1.02 -9.67
C TYR A 84 -1.01 -1.20 -8.59
N SER A 85 -0.95 -2.29 -7.83
CA SER A 85 -1.91 -2.54 -6.74
C SER A 85 -1.22 -2.94 -5.43
N CYS A 86 -1.69 -2.37 -4.32
CA CYS A 86 -1.30 -2.75 -2.96
C CYS A 86 -2.53 -3.00 -2.09
N TYR A 87 -2.59 -4.19 -1.48
CA TYR A 87 -3.59 -4.60 -0.51
C TYR A 87 -2.93 -4.82 0.84
N ALA A 88 -3.07 -3.82 1.71
CA ALA A 88 -2.47 -3.78 3.03
C ALA A 88 -3.52 -3.63 4.13
N ASP A 89 -4.73 -4.12 3.88
CA ASP A 89 -5.84 -4.09 4.82
C ASP A 89 -5.46 -4.75 6.16
N GLU A 90 -6.09 -4.30 7.25
CA GLU A 90 -5.94 -4.84 8.61
C GLU A 90 -4.48 -4.91 9.13
N ASN A 91 -3.59 -4.06 8.63
CA ASN A 91 -2.32 -3.79 9.29
C ASN A 91 -2.58 -2.80 10.43
N TYR A 92 -3.09 -3.30 11.57
CA TYR A 92 -3.56 -2.46 12.68
C TYR A 92 -2.49 -1.55 13.30
N GLY A 93 -1.20 -1.93 13.17
CA GLY A 93 -0.05 -1.15 13.64
C GLY A 93 0.55 -0.19 12.62
N LEU A 94 0.03 -0.14 11.39
CA LEU A 94 0.52 0.73 10.31
C LEU A 94 0.23 2.18 10.65
N VAL A 95 1.27 3.01 10.72
CA VAL A 95 1.18 4.43 11.11
C VAL A 95 1.27 5.35 9.91
N TRP A 96 2.10 5.01 8.91
CA TRP A 96 2.27 5.82 7.72
C TRP A 96 2.52 4.98 6.47
N VAL A 97 2.08 5.52 5.33
CA VAL A 97 2.31 4.96 4.00
C VAL A 97 2.86 6.06 3.10
N ASP A 98 3.97 5.79 2.45
CA ASP A 98 4.59 6.69 1.48
C ASP A 98 4.59 6.03 0.09
N ALA A 99 3.74 6.56 -0.78
CA ALA A 99 3.58 6.12 -2.17
C ALA A 99 3.95 7.24 -3.16
N HIS A 100 4.71 8.26 -2.75
CA HIS A 100 5.02 9.39 -3.62
C HIS A 100 5.62 8.95 -4.97
N ASP A 101 5.30 9.71 -6.02
CA ASP A 101 5.77 9.54 -7.39
C ASP A 101 5.51 8.16 -8.02
N LEU A 102 4.66 7.32 -7.43
CA LEU A 102 4.23 6.06 -8.03
C LEU A 102 3.19 6.30 -9.13
N ALA A 103 3.66 6.81 -10.28
CA ALA A 103 2.82 7.10 -11.43
C ALA A 103 2.05 5.87 -11.96
N ASN A 104 2.47 4.64 -11.66
CA ASN A 104 1.78 3.42 -12.06
C ASN A 104 0.72 2.95 -11.05
N LEU A 105 0.73 3.43 -9.81
CA LEU A 105 -0.17 2.97 -8.76
C LEU A 105 -1.62 3.31 -9.14
N GLY A 106 -2.45 2.29 -9.30
CA GLY A 106 -3.87 2.39 -9.63
C GLY A 106 -4.76 2.13 -8.43
N ASP A 107 -4.38 1.15 -7.59
CA ASP A 107 -5.20 0.65 -6.49
C ASP A 107 -4.42 0.59 -5.17
N LEU A 108 -4.97 1.22 -4.13
CA LEU A 108 -4.42 1.19 -2.77
C LEU A 108 -5.52 0.87 -1.77
N ASN A 109 -5.40 -0.27 -1.11
CA ASN A 109 -6.33 -0.71 -0.08
C ASN A 109 -5.64 -0.74 1.29
N LEU A 110 -6.18 0.04 2.21
CA LEU A 110 -5.70 0.32 3.56
C LEU A 110 -6.86 0.15 4.57
N TYR A 111 -7.87 -0.63 4.21
CA TYR A 111 -9.05 -0.87 5.03
C TYR A 111 -8.66 -1.30 6.45
N TYR A 112 -9.22 -0.63 7.45
CA TYR A 112 -9.04 -0.92 8.88
C TYR A 112 -7.59 -0.89 9.39
N CYS A 113 -6.71 -0.11 8.77
CA CYS A 113 -5.41 0.25 9.35
C CYS A 113 -5.60 1.30 10.45
N GLN A 114 -6.06 0.88 11.63
CA GLN A 114 -6.57 1.76 12.70
C GLN A 114 -5.54 2.74 13.31
N SER A 115 -4.24 2.51 13.10
CA SER A 115 -3.19 3.42 13.57
C SER A 115 -2.69 4.37 12.47
N LEU A 116 -3.23 4.27 11.25
CA LEU A 116 -2.71 4.99 10.09
C LEU A 116 -3.16 6.45 10.14
N THR A 117 -2.20 7.34 10.34
CA THR A 117 -2.41 8.79 10.45
C THR A 117 -1.91 9.54 9.22
N ASP A 118 -0.95 8.99 8.48
CA ASP A 118 -0.26 9.68 7.39
C ASP A 118 -0.26 8.85 6.10
N LEU A 119 -0.62 9.47 4.97
CA LEU A 119 -0.61 8.84 3.65
C LEU A 119 -0.14 9.82 2.58
N ASP A 120 1.05 9.61 2.03
CA ASP A 120 1.54 10.39 0.88
C ASP A 120 1.20 9.67 -0.43
N VAL A 121 0.40 10.31 -1.29
CA VAL A 121 0.09 9.86 -2.66
C VAL A 121 0.40 10.94 -3.70
N SER A 122 1.24 11.90 -3.36
CA SER A 122 1.67 12.94 -4.30
C SER A 122 2.34 12.32 -5.54
N GLY A 123 2.03 12.84 -6.72
CA GLY A 123 2.59 12.31 -7.99
C GLY A 123 1.95 11.01 -8.51
N CYS A 124 1.04 10.37 -7.77
CA CYS A 124 0.30 9.17 -8.19
C CYS A 124 -0.78 9.48 -9.25
N SER A 125 -0.35 9.82 -10.46
CA SER A 125 -1.22 10.29 -11.56
C SER A 125 -2.21 9.27 -12.12
N ASN A 126 -2.01 7.96 -11.88
CA ASN A 126 -2.94 6.90 -12.28
C ASN A 126 -3.81 6.36 -11.14
N LEU A 127 -3.67 6.87 -9.91
CA LEU A 127 -4.39 6.36 -8.75
C LEU A 127 -5.90 6.63 -8.88
N ARG A 128 -6.69 5.57 -8.85
CA ARG A 128 -8.14 5.60 -9.07
C ARG A 128 -8.93 4.84 -8.02
N TYR A 129 -8.30 4.03 -7.20
CA TYR A 129 -8.97 3.33 -6.11
C TYR A 129 -8.18 3.52 -4.82
N ILE A 130 -8.81 4.18 -3.84
CA ILE A 130 -8.29 4.28 -2.47
C ILE A 130 -9.39 3.84 -1.52
N TYR A 131 -9.10 2.80 -0.75
CA TYR A 131 -9.96 2.35 0.32
C TYR A 131 -9.26 2.45 1.67
N ALA A 132 -9.59 3.49 2.43
CA ALA A 132 -8.99 3.83 3.71
C ALA A 132 -10.07 3.98 4.81
N TYR A 133 -11.11 3.14 4.72
CA TYR A 133 -12.17 3.11 5.73
C TYR A 133 -11.61 2.59 7.06
N GLY A 134 -11.89 3.31 8.16
CA GLY A 134 -11.47 2.87 9.49
C GLY A 134 -9.97 3.05 9.78
N CYS A 135 -9.28 3.91 9.02
CA CYS A 135 -7.99 4.49 9.41
C CYS A 135 -8.18 5.56 10.49
N ALA A 136 -7.11 6.27 10.87
CA ALA A 136 -7.11 7.33 11.89
C ALA A 136 -6.66 8.69 11.34
N PHE A 137 -7.09 9.04 10.13
CA PHE A 137 -6.79 10.34 9.53
C PHE A 137 -7.45 11.48 10.30
N ASP A 138 -6.65 12.46 10.71
CA ASP A 138 -7.15 13.73 11.21
C ASP A 138 -7.65 14.63 10.06
N GLU A 139 -8.25 15.77 10.39
CA GLU A 139 -8.81 16.70 9.40
C GLU A 139 -7.74 17.19 8.41
N ALA A 140 -6.50 17.41 8.87
CA ALA A 140 -5.42 17.90 8.04
C ALA A 140 -4.97 16.85 7.02
N MET A 141 -4.83 15.58 7.42
CA MET A 141 -4.49 14.49 6.50
C MET A 141 -5.62 14.24 5.50
N VAL A 142 -6.88 14.31 5.91
CA VAL A 142 -8.02 14.19 4.99
C VAL A 142 -7.95 15.27 3.89
N ASP A 143 -7.73 16.52 4.28
CA ASP A 143 -7.61 17.63 3.34
C ASP A 143 -6.40 17.49 2.43
N GLN A 144 -5.25 17.06 2.97
CA GLN A 144 -4.03 16.83 2.19
C GLN A 144 -4.24 15.72 1.14
N LEU A 145 -4.86 14.60 1.51
CA LEU A 145 -5.16 13.52 0.57
C LEU A 145 -6.10 13.97 -0.55
N LEU A 146 -7.11 14.78 -0.23
CA LEU A 146 -7.98 15.40 -1.24
C LEU A 146 -7.19 16.35 -2.15
N ALA A 147 -6.29 17.15 -1.59
CA ALA A 147 -5.44 18.09 -2.33
C ALA A 147 -4.49 17.35 -3.28
N ASP A 148 -3.85 16.26 -2.84
CA ASP A 148 -2.95 15.46 -3.65
C ASP A 148 -3.67 14.86 -4.86
N LEU A 149 -4.86 14.28 -4.66
CA LEU A 149 -5.66 13.76 -5.77
C LEU A 149 -6.08 14.85 -6.76
N VAL A 150 -6.40 16.05 -6.26
CA VAL A 150 -6.70 17.20 -7.12
C VAL A 150 -5.46 17.64 -7.91
N ALA A 151 -4.29 17.70 -7.26
CA ALA A 151 -3.02 18.10 -7.86
C ALA A 151 -2.52 17.07 -8.89
N ASN A 152 -2.70 15.78 -8.61
CA ASN A 152 -2.36 14.67 -9.50
C ASN A 152 -3.22 14.63 -10.77
N GLY A 153 -4.34 15.38 -10.80
CA GLY A 153 -5.21 15.45 -11.97
C GLY A 153 -6.03 14.18 -12.23
N THR A 154 -6.19 13.32 -11.21
CA THR A 154 -6.90 12.04 -11.34
C THR A 154 -8.39 12.25 -11.60
N THR A 155 -9.00 11.31 -12.34
CA THR A 155 -10.42 11.36 -12.74
C THR A 155 -11.06 9.99 -12.64
N ASN A 156 -12.39 9.95 -12.50
CA ASN A 156 -13.18 8.71 -12.51
C ASN A 156 -12.72 7.67 -11.47
N GLY A 157 -12.37 8.12 -10.26
CA GLY A 157 -11.88 7.28 -9.19
C GLY A 157 -12.89 6.98 -8.09
N TYR A 158 -12.45 6.21 -7.11
CA TYR A 158 -13.17 5.82 -5.92
C TYR A 158 -12.31 6.10 -4.70
N LEU A 159 -12.82 6.94 -3.79
CA LEU A 159 -12.18 7.30 -2.55
C LEU A 159 -13.14 7.05 -1.40
N GLN A 160 -12.81 6.08 -0.55
CA GLN A 160 -13.57 5.83 0.67
C GLN A 160 -12.67 5.97 1.89
N MET A 161 -12.93 7.03 2.66
CA MET A 161 -12.25 7.38 3.91
C MET A 161 -13.25 7.75 5.01
N ASN A 162 -14.53 7.43 4.85
CA ASN A 162 -15.47 7.48 5.97
C ASN A 162 -15.13 6.40 7.00
N GLY A 163 -15.72 6.47 8.18
CA GLY A 163 -15.59 5.43 9.19
C GLY A 163 -15.51 6.00 10.59
N PRO A 164 -15.32 5.13 11.60
CA PRO A 164 -15.43 5.54 13.00
C PRO A 164 -14.28 6.40 13.51
N TYR A 165 -13.10 6.40 12.86
CA TYR A 165 -11.91 7.10 13.40
C TYR A 165 -11.33 8.18 12.47
N ASN A 166 -11.70 8.22 11.19
CA ASN A 166 -11.31 9.32 10.30
C ASN A 166 -12.17 10.56 10.57
N SER A 167 -11.52 11.73 10.57
CA SER A 167 -12.19 13.02 10.67
C SER A 167 -12.93 13.37 9.37
N PRO A 168 -13.95 14.25 9.41
CA PRO A 168 -14.50 14.85 8.20
C PRO A 168 -13.48 15.81 7.56
N PRO A 169 -13.63 16.15 6.27
CA PRO A 169 -12.83 17.21 5.64
C PRO A 169 -13.17 18.58 6.26
N SER A 170 -12.21 19.49 6.23
CA SER A 170 -12.45 20.85 6.74
C SER A 170 -13.48 21.61 5.91
N SER A 171 -14.09 22.64 6.51
CA SER A 171 -15.03 23.54 5.84
C SER A 171 -14.55 24.99 5.92
N PRO A 172 -14.43 25.72 4.78
CA PRO A 172 -14.93 25.33 3.46
C PRO A 172 -13.92 24.57 2.58
N ASP A 173 -12.63 24.56 2.93
CA ASP A 173 -11.55 24.24 2.00
C ASP A 173 -11.51 22.74 1.62
N GLY A 174 -11.51 21.83 2.59
CA GLY A 174 -11.58 20.37 2.34
C GLY A 174 -12.82 19.96 1.57
N VAL A 175 -13.99 20.52 1.93
CA VAL A 175 -15.25 20.31 1.20
C VAL A 175 -15.16 20.79 -0.26
N ALA A 176 -14.47 21.90 -0.53
CA ALA A 176 -14.26 22.38 -1.89
C ALA A 176 -13.38 21.40 -2.70
N LEU A 177 -12.31 20.87 -2.13
CA LEU A 177 -11.46 19.85 -2.77
C LEU A 177 -12.25 18.58 -3.09
N LYS A 178 -13.05 18.09 -2.14
CA LYS A 178 -13.97 16.96 -2.36
C LYS A 178 -14.92 17.20 -3.54
N ASN A 179 -15.51 18.40 -3.63
CA ASN A 179 -16.40 18.76 -4.73
C ASN A 179 -15.68 18.81 -6.09
N ILE A 180 -14.41 19.25 -6.12
CA ILE A 180 -13.59 19.20 -7.34
C ILE A 180 -13.43 17.76 -7.80
N LEU A 181 -13.07 16.83 -6.90
CA LEU A 181 -12.94 15.41 -7.26
C LEU A 181 -14.26 14.83 -7.77
N ILE A 182 -15.38 15.11 -7.11
CA ILE A 182 -16.71 14.68 -7.57
C ILE A 182 -17.03 15.20 -8.97
N SER A 183 -16.71 16.48 -9.26
CA SER A 183 -16.89 17.05 -10.61
C SER A 183 -16.01 16.38 -11.67
N ARG A 184 -14.91 15.74 -11.27
CA ARG A 184 -14.00 14.93 -12.11
C ARG A 184 -14.42 13.46 -12.19
N GLY A 185 -15.61 13.12 -11.71
CA GLY A 185 -16.17 11.77 -11.76
C GLY A 185 -15.76 10.86 -10.60
N TRP A 186 -15.15 11.39 -9.53
CA TRP A 186 -14.88 10.58 -8.35
C TRP A 186 -16.13 10.29 -7.54
N SER A 187 -16.20 9.08 -6.99
CA SER A 187 -17.07 8.75 -5.87
C SER A 187 -16.28 8.96 -4.58
N VAL A 188 -16.64 9.96 -3.77
CA VAL A 188 -15.89 10.34 -2.56
C VAL A 188 -16.76 10.21 -1.30
N TYR A 189 -16.36 9.32 -0.40
CA TYR A 189 -17.02 9.07 0.88
C TYR A 189 -16.07 9.49 2.01
N THR A 190 -16.48 10.50 2.77
CA THR A 190 -15.79 11.01 3.97
C THR A 190 -16.75 10.90 5.16
N SER A 191 -16.21 10.96 6.39
CA SER A 191 -17.03 11.10 7.60
C SER A 191 -17.86 12.38 7.61
#